data_AF-A0A1G8E3X2-F1
#
_entry.id   AF-A0A1G8E3X2-F1
#
_cell.length_a   1.000
_cell.length_b   1.000
_cell.length_c   1.000
_cell.angle_alpha   90.00
_cell.angle_beta   90.00
_cell.angle_gamma   90.00
#
_symmetry.space_group_name_H-M   'P 1'
#
loop_
_entity.id
_entity.type
_entity.pdbx_description
1 polymer ?
#
loop_
_entity_poly.entity_id
_entity_poly.type
_entity_poly.pdbx_seq_one_letter_code
_entity_poly.pdbx_strand_id
1 'polypeptide(L)' 'MDVLVFATSVRQRRQVSRVQNLLTKIPAIAQWNFDLEDCDNILRVEAKDLSPRYIESLLQNAGIYCQELDY' A
#
# COMPACT_ATOMS: atom_id res chain seq x y z
N MET A 1 -6.91 9.99 11.25
CA MET A 1 -7.22 8.85 10.36
C MET A 1 -6.87 9.41 9.03
N ASP A 2 -5.76 8.92 8.52
CA ASP A 2 -4.99 9.58 7.50
C ASP A 2 -4.97 8.64 6.31
N VAL A 3 -5.34 9.18 5.16
CA VAL A 3 -5.40 8.44 3.92
C VAL A 3 -4.06 8.61 3.24
N LEU A 4 -3.27 7.55 3.27
CA LEU A 4 -1.97 7.49 2.63
C LEU A 4 -2.16 6.91 1.22
N VAL A 5 -1.66 7.60 0.21
CA VAL A 5 -1.75 7.19 -1.18
C VAL A 5 -0.37 6.82 -1.67
N PHE A 6 -0.23 5.64 -2.28
CA PHE A 6 1.04 5.13 -2.77
C PHE A 6 0.92 4.70 -4.23
N ALA A 7 1.91 5.07 -5.03
CA ALA A 7 2.14 4.46 -6.33
C ALA A 7 2.90 3.15 -6.14
N THR A 8 2.43 2.07 -6.75
CA THR A 8 3.10 0.77 -6.64
C THR A 8 3.37 0.15 -8.00
N SER A 9 4.27 -0.84 -8.07
CA SER A 9 4.47 -1.63 -9.30
C SER A 9 3.65 -2.92 -9.34
N VAL A 10 2.60 -3.03 -8.54
CA VAL A 10 1.80 -4.25 -8.41
C VAL A 10 0.88 -4.40 -9.60
N ARG A 11 1.22 -5.31 -10.52
CA ARG A 11 0.41 -5.58 -11.72
C ARG A 11 -0.32 -6.91 -11.67
N GLN A 12 0.10 -7.80 -10.78
CA GLN A 12 -0.42 -9.16 -10.70
C GLN A 12 -1.23 -9.37 -9.43
N ARG A 13 -2.36 -10.10 -9.53
CA ARG A 13 -3.17 -10.47 -8.36
C ARG A 13 -2.39 -11.22 -7.28
N ARG A 14 -1.34 -11.96 -7.66
CA ARG A 14 -0.43 -12.64 -6.73
C ARG A 14 0.36 -11.65 -5.86
N GLN A 15 0.79 -10.53 -6.45
CA GLN A 15 1.46 -9.46 -5.72
C GLN A 15 0.45 -8.71 -4.85
N VAL A 16 -0.77 -8.42 -5.34
CA VAL A 16 -1.85 -7.83 -4.54
C VAL A 16 -2.11 -8.66 -3.29
N SER A 17 -2.25 -9.98 -3.41
CA SER A 17 -2.47 -10.88 -2.26
C SER A 17 -1.33 -10.84 -1.24
N ARG A 18 -0.09 -10.66 -1.69
CA ARG A 18 1.08 -10.46 -0.81
C ARG A 18 1.00 -9.13 -0.07
N VAL A 19 0.72 -8.04 -0.78
CA VAL A 19 0.57 -6.70 -0.20
C VAL A 19 -0.56 -6.70 0.83
N GLN A 20 -1.72 -7.21 0.44
CA GLN A 20 -2.87 -7.40 1.32
C GLN A 20 -2.48 -8.13 2.62
N ASN A 21 -1.81 -9.28 2.52
CA ASN A 21 -1.38 -10.02 3.71
C ASN A 21 -0.40 -9.24 4.60
N LEU A 22 0.41 -8.35 4.03
CA LEU A 22 1.32 -7.50 4.80
C LEU A 22 0.56 -6.36 5.48
N LEU A 23 -0.36 -5.71 4.78
CA LEU A 23 -1.19 -4.63 5.31
C LEU A 23 -2.14 -5.13 6.41
N THR A 24 -2.79 -6.28 6.21
CA THR A 24 -3.67 -6.89 7.21
C THR A 24 -2.95 -7.29 8.50
N LYS A 25 -1.62 -7.46 8.47
CA LYS A 25 -0.82 -7.72 9.69
C LYS A 25 -0.57 -6.47 10.52
N ILE A 26 -0.89 -5.27 10.00
CA ILE A 26 -0.63 -4.00 10.66
C ILE A 26 -1.94 -3.55 11.33
N PRO A 27 -2.05 -3.62 12.66
CA PRO A 27 -3.27 -3.25 13.37
C PRO A 27 -3.60 -1.75 13.28
N ALA A 28 -2.62 -0.91 12.92
CA ALA A 28 -2.81 0.52 12.69
C ALA A 28 -3.53 0.83 11.37
N ILE A 29 -3.58 -0.11 10.43
CA ILE A 29 -4.32 0.03 9.17
C ILE A 29 -5.77 -0.34 9.45
N ALA A 30 -6.66 0.63 9.27
CA ALA A 30 -8.09 0.43 9.37
C ALA A 30 -8.65 -0.15 8.08
N GLN A 31 -8.25 0.42 6.94
CA GLN A 31 -8.74 0.03 5.63
C GLN A 31 -7.66 0.28 4.58
N TRP A 32 -7.73 -0.45 3.47
CA TRP A 32 -6.89 -0.21 2.32
C TRP A 32 -7.65 -0.60 1.07
N ASN A 33 -7.35 0.07 -0.04
CA ASN A 33 -7.95 -0.19 -1.33
C ASN A 33 -6.87 -0.20 -2.41
N PHE A 34 -6.98 -1.14 -3.34
CA PHE A 34 -6.12 -1.21 -4.50
C PHE A 34 -6.91 -0.74 -5.70
N ASP A 35 -6.46 0.35 -6.32
CA ASP A 35 -7.02 0.80 -7.58
C ASP A 35 -6.35 0.03 -8.72
N LEU A 36 -7.05 -1.01 -9.17
CA LEU A 36 -6.65 -1.86 -10.29
C LEU A 36 -7.36 -1.48 -11.59
N GLU A 37 -8.26 -0.50 -11.53
CA GLU A 37 -8.98 0.01 -12.70
C GLU A 37 -8.13 1.03 -13.45
N ASP A 38 -7.33 1.82 -12.73
CA ASP A 38 -6.28 2.66 -13.30
C ASP A 38 -4.98 1.87 -13.55
N CYS A 39 -4.37 2.08 -14.72
CA CYS A 39 -3.07 1.50 -15.06
C CYS A 39 -1.93 1.93 -14.11
N ASP A 40 -2.22 2.89 -13.23
CA ASP A 40 -1.31 3.52 -12.28
C ASP A 40 -1.01 2.67 -11.03
N ASN A 41 -1.74 1.56 -10.80
CA ASN A 41 -1.51 0.63 -9.68
C ASN A 41 -1.40 1.35 -8.31
N ILE A 42 -2.41 2.15 -8.02
CA ILE A 42 -2.45 2.99 -6.80
C ILE A 42 -2.94 2.17 -5.62
N LEU A 43 -2.22 2.26 -4.50
CA LEU A 43 -2.61 1.71 -3.21
C LEU A 43 -3.03 2.86 -2.30
N ARG A 44 -4.28 2.84 -1.84
CA ARG A 44 -4.76 3.73 -0.77
C ARG A 44 -4.81 2.98 0.54
N VAL A 45 -4.28 3.56 1.60
CA VAL A 45 -4.27 2.98 2.94
C VAL A 45 -4.81 4.00 3.92
N GLU A 46 -5.87 3.65 4.62
CA GLU A 46 -6.43 4.40 5.72
C GLU A 46 -5.87 3.84 7.02
N ALA A 47 -5.03 4.63 7.68
CA ALA A 47 -4.38 4.23 8.92
C ALA A 47 -4.42 5.37 9.94
N LYS A 48 -4.13 5.04 11.20
CA LYS A 48 -4.00 6.03 12.27
C LYS A 48 -2.63 5.87 12.94
N ASP A 49 -1.91 6.97 13.11
CA ASP A 49 -0.56 6.97 13.69
C ASP A 49 0.44 6.06 12.93
N LEU A 50 0.24 5.88 11.62
CA LEU A 50 1.09 5.06 10.79
C LEU A 50 1.93 5.93 9.86
N SER A 51 3.24 5.73 9.88
CA SER A 51 4.14 6.45 8.98
C SER A 51 4.09 5.86 7.57
N PRO A 52 3.94 6.68 6.52
CA PRO A 52 3.93 6.20 5.13
C PRO A 52 5.22 5.49 4.73
N ARG A 53 6.36 6.00 5.21
CA ARG A 53 7.69 5.38 5.05
C ARG A 53 7.76 3.93 5.54
N TYR A 54 6.97 3.57 6.55
CA TYR A 54 6.91 2.21 7.04
C TYR A 54 6.27 1.28 6.00
N ILE A 55 5.16 1.71 5.38
CA ILE A 55 4.49 0.97 4.31
C ILE A 55 5.40 0.87 3.09
N GLU A 56 6.04 1.97 2.68
CA GLU A 56 7.01 1.97 1.58
C GLU A 56 8.12 0.94 1.81
N SER A 57 8.77 0.98 2.98
CA SER A 57 9.87 0.06 3.32
C SER A 57 9.40 -1.39 3.35
N LEU A 58 8.20 -1.65 3.88
CA LEU A 58 7.63 -2.98 3.99
C LEU A 58 7.29 -3.57 2.62
N LEU A 59 6.83 -2.75 1.68
CA LEU A 59 6.57 -3.15 0.29
C LEU A 59 7.87 -3.33 -0.50
N GLN A 60 8.83 -2.41 -0.35
CA GLN A 60 10.14 -2.52 -0.99
C GLN A 60 10.87 -3.78 -0.53
N ASN A 61 10.81 -4.13 0.75
CA ASN A 61 11.38 -5.37 1.29
C ASN A 61 10.68 -6.63 0.75
N ALA A 62 9.42 -6.52 0.32
CA ALA A 62 8.70 -7.59 -0.37
C ALA A 62 9.05 -7.71 -1.86
N GLY A 63 9.93 -6.84 -2.37
CA GLY A 63 10.31 -6.73 -3.78
C GLY A 63 9.28 -5.99 -4.63
N ILE A 64 8.48 -5.12 -4.02
CA ILE A 64 7.43 -4.35 -4.68
C ILE A 64 7.81 -2.87 -4.60
N TYR A 65 7.86 -2.20 -5.75
CA TYR A 65 8.04 -0.76 -5.76
C TYR A 65 6.84 -0.12 -5.07
N CYS A 66 7.11 0.74 -4.11
CA CYS A 66 6.12 1.54 -3.42
C CYS A 66 6.74 2.91 -3.17
N GLN A 67 6.01 3.95 -3.55
CA GLN A 67 6.36 5.33 -3.30
C GLN A 67 5.12 6.09 -2.84
N GLU A 68 5.25 6.85 -1.76
CA GLU A 68 4.20 7.77 -1.32
C GLU A 68 3.96 8.87 -2.37
N LEU A 69 2.68 9.15 -2.62
CA LEU A 69 2.24 10.28 -3.42
C LEU A 69 1.73 11.38 -2.48
N ASP A 70 2.52 12.45 -2.37
CA ASP A 70 2.12 13.68 -1.70
C ASP A 70 1.21 14.46 -2.67
N TYR A 71 -0.05 14.69 -2.27
CA TYR A 71 -1.06 15.41 -3.07
C TYR A 71 -1.67 16.56 -2.28
#